data_AF-A0A8S3IRI1-F1
#
_entry.id   AF-A0A8S3IRI1-F1
#
_cell.length_a   1.000
_cell.length_b   1.000
_cell.length_c   1.000
_cell.angle_alpha   90.00
_cell.angle_beta   90.00
_cell.angle_gamma   90.00
#
_symmetry.space_group_name_H-M   'P 1'
#
loop_
_entity.id
_entity.type
_entity.pdbx_description
1 polymer ?
#
loop_
_entity_poly.entity_id
_entity_poly.type
_entity_poly.pdbx_seq_one_letter_code
_entity_poly.pdbx_strand_id
1 'polypeptide(L)'
;YDTTTRSVENPNWLKGSSKVGFGYNLLAASPICFTGSCQTDEFTRAIFKLNYSSSITGSCTDKLVPNNVELDCLPPDTRNIDSEIIETVEHLETFTTKKVEFPIGAQFKANSFSYKHSKETQRMIDNIVKNNQVSILTSVEISYAKLSMFEPKMKLSDNFRYVIENMFCCEEDDPDIEQYVQDYIIDYFGVAYLTSIVLGGVVKQNILISRAAKERLEKNNVSVLHAAAITFDNSMGSNISSSVGTNTAITL
;
A
#
# COMPACT_ATOMS: atom_id res chain seq x y z
N TYR A 1 22.67 -1.96 -17.04
CA TYR A 1 21.30 -1.44 -17.23
C TYR A 1 20.91 -0.71 -15.96
N ASP A 2 20.71 0.59 -16.07
CA ASP A 2 20.53 1.51 -14.94
C ASP A 2 19.20 1.20 -14.21
N THR A 3 19.31 0.64 -13.00
CA THR A 3 18.19 0.24 -12.12
C THR A 3 17.62 1.41 -11.32
N THR A 4 17.94 2.65 -11.70
CA THR A 4 17.47 3.85 -10.99
C THR A 4 16.88 4.89 -11.92
N THR A 5 15.94 4.51 -12.80
CA THR A 5 14.93 5.50 -13.21
C THR A 5 14.03 5.78 -12.02
N ARG A 6 14.47 6.71 -11.14
CA ARG A 6 13.54 7.63 -10.50
C ARG A 6 12.59 8.06 -11.60
N SER A 7 11.31 7.72 -11.49
CA SER A 7 10.31 8.30 -12.38
C SER A 7 10.54 9.80 -12.33
N VAL A 8 10.97 10.40 -13.44
CA VAL A 8 10.97 11.85 -13.57
C VAL A 8 9.49 12.19 -13.51
N GLU A 9 8.99 12.50 -12.31
CA GLU A 9 7.61 12.90 -12.13
C GLU A 9 7.47 14.20 -12.91
N ASN A 10 6.81 14.09 -14.06
CA ASN A 10 6.46 15.26 -14.83
C ASN A 10 5.55 16.11 -13.92
N PRO A 11 5.88 17.39 -13.65
CA PRO A 11 5.11 18.22 -12.73
C PRO A 11 3.66 18.44 -13.18
N ASN A 12 3.35 18.11 -14.44
CA ASN A 12 2.01 18.17 -14.99
C ASN A 12 1.19 16.90 -14.74
N TRP A 13 1.80 15.81 -14.27
CA TRP A 13 1.09 14.57 -13.93
C TRP A 13 0.53 14.65 -12.53
N LEU A 14 -0.62 14.01 -12.32
CA LEU A 14 -1.18 13.84 -10.99
C LEU A 14 -0.23 12.96 -10.18
N LYS A 15 0.23 13.45 -9.02
CA LYS A 15 1.15 12.70 -8.15
C LYS A 15 0.57 11.33 -7.81
N GLY A 16 1.39 10.29 -7.90
CA GLY A 16 0.97 8.89 -7.67
C GLY A 16 0.22 8.23 -8.84
N SER A 17 -0.25 8.99 -9.84
CA SER A 17 -0.98 8.41 -10.99
C SER A 17 -0.13 7.50 -11.87
N SER A 18 1.20 7.61 -11.79
CA SER A 18 2.13 6.75 -12.52
C SER A 18 2.22 5.33 -11.96
N LYS A 19 1.58 5.04 -10.82
CA LYS A 19 1.63 3.74 -10.15
C LYS A 19 0.43 2.84 -10.47
N VAL A 20 -0.64 3.37 -11.05
CA VAL A 20 -1.75 2.53 -11.53
C VAL A 20 -1.26 1.59 -12.63
N GLY A 21 -1.60 0.30 -12.56
CA GLY A 21 -1.10 -0.72 -13.49
C GLY A 21 0.37 -1.10 -13.31
N PHE A 22 1.00 -0.73 -12.21
CA PHE A 22 2.27 -1.34 -11.79
C PHE A 22 2.03 -2.71 -11.20
N GLY A 23 3.03 -3.57 -11.32
CA GLY A 23 3.10 -4.78 -10.55
C GLY A 23 3.35 -4.52 -9.07
N TYR A 24 2.96 -5.45 -8.22
CA TYR A 24 2.99 -5.33 -6.77
C TYR A 24 3.37 -6.66 -6.13
N ASN A 25 4.42 -6.64 -5.30
CA ASN A 25 4.84 -7.83 -4.57
C ASN A 25 4.18 -7.87 -3.18
N LEU A 26 3.03 -8.54 -3.11
CA LEU A 26 2.27 -8.72 -1.87
C LEU A 26 3.03 -9.43 -0.75
N LEU A 27 4.05 -10.22 -1.05
CA LEU A 27 4.78 -10.98 -0.03
C LEU A 27 5.75 -10.10 0.74
N ALA A 28 6.41 -9.19 0.03
CA ALA A 28 7.38 -8.25 0.59
C ALA A 28 6.76 -6.92 1.02
N ALA A 29 5.60 -6.58 0.46
CA ALA A 29 4.97 -5.30 0.71
C ALA A 29 4.53 -5.16 2.18
N SER A 30 4.42 -3.90 2.60
CA SER A 30 3.64 -3.52 3.76
C SER A 30 2.65 -2.44 3.34
N PRO A 31 1.34 -2.74 3.22
CA PRO A 31 0.33 -1.73 2.89
C PRO A 31 0.14 -0.74 4.05
N ILE A 32 0.79 -1.00 5.20
CA ILE A 32 0.75 -0.18 6.40
C ILE A 32 2.18 0.19 6.79
N CYS A 33 2.44 1.47 7.00
CA CYS A 33 3.65 1.92 7.66
C CYS A 33 3.40 2.06 9.18
N PHE A 34 4.34 1.59 10.00
CA PHE A 34 4.28 1.72 11.47
C PHE A 34 5.22 2.80 12.00
N THR A 35 6.03 3.39 11.13
CA THR A 35 7.10 4.35 11.44
C THR A 35 6.77 5.80 11.04
N GLY A 36 5.54 6.08 10.60
CA GLY A 36 5.04 7.43 10.31
C GLY A 36 5.40 7.98 8.91
N SER A 37 6.47 7.47 8.28
CA SER A 37 6.78 7.73 6.87
C SER A 37 6.23 6.60 5.99
N CYS A 38 5.01 6.76 5.50
CA CYS A 38 4.42 5.83 4.53
C CYS A 38 5.02 6.08 3.14
N GLN A 39 5.93 5.21 2.72
CA GLN A 39 6.14 4.93 1.31
C GLN A 39 5.46 3.60 1.06
N THR A 40 4.50 3.55 0.12
CA THR A 40 4.03 2.27 -0.38
C THR A 40 5.20 1.63 -1.12
N ASP A 41 5.86 0.71 -0.44
CA ASP A 41 7.02 -0.01 -0.94
C ASP A 41 6.58 -1.19 -1.80
N GLU A 42 7.52 -1.80 -2.53
CA GLU A 42 7.30 -3.01 -3.33
C GLU A 42 6.37 -2.87 -4.56
N PHE A 43 6.17 -1.64 -5.04
CA PHE A 43 5.84 -1.42 -6.44
C PHE A 43 7.00 -1.89 -7.30
N THR A 44 6.72 -2.81 -8.23
CA THR A 44 7.75 -3.38 -9.11
C THR A 44 7.80 -2.57 -10.42
N ARG A 45 7.55 -3.22 -11.56
CA ARG A 45 7.59 -2.65 -12.89
C ARG A 45 6.18 -2.48 -13.45
N ALA A 46 6.04 -1.58 -14.43
CA ALA A 46 4.77 -1.35 -15.09
C ALA A 46 4.32 -2.61 -15.87
N ILE A 47 3.12 -3.11 -15.60
CA ILE A 47 2.44 -4.13 -16.41
C ILE A 47 1.82 -3.47 -17.64
N PHE A 48 1.23 -2.30 -17.44
CA PHE A 48 0.54 -1.54 -18.47
C PHE A 48 1.32 -0.30 -18.89
N LYS A 49 1.17 0.08 -20.16
CA LYS A 49 1.69 1.32 -20.71
C LYS A 49 0.77 2.48 -20.36
N LEU A 50 1.28 3.43 -19.59
CA LEU A 50 0.59 4.67 -19.25
C LEU A 50 0.94 5.76 -20.28
N ASN A 51 -0.06 6.35 -20.92
CA ASN A 51 0.10 7.48 -21.83
C ASN A 51 -0.71 8.66 -21.30
N TYR A 52 -0.13 9.87 -21.33
CA TYR A 52 -0.76 11.09 -20.81
C TYR A 52 -0.96 12.06 -21.96
N SER A 53 -2.12 12.03 -22.62
CA SER A 53 -2.35 12.87 -23.82
C SER A 53 -3.37 14.00 -23.61
N SER A 54 -4.22 13.94 -22.58
CA SER A 54 -5.27 14.94 -22.38
C SER A 54 -5.60 15.12 -20.90
N SER A 55 -5.90 16.36 -20.50
CA SER A 55 -6.47 16.68 -19.19
C SER A 55 -7.89 16.12 -19.08
N ILE A 56 -8.27 15.67 -17.89
CA ILE A 56 -9.63 15.21 -17.62
C ILE A 56 -10.55 16.43 -17.43
N THR A 57 -11.59 16.54 -18.25
CA THR A 57 -12.62 17.59 -18.13
C THR A 57 -13.53 17.31 -16.93
N GLY A 58 -13.77 18.29 -16.06
CA GLY A 58 -14.64 18.15 -14.88
C GLY A 58 -13.98 17.56 -13.63
N SER A 59 -12.64 17.48 -13.62
CA SER A 59 -11.83 16.90 -12.55
C SER A 59 -11.59 17.85 -11.36
N CYS A 60 -11.32 17.28 -10.18
CA CYS A 60 -10.84 17.97 -8.97
C CYS A 60 -9.37 18.39 -9.04
N THR A 61 -8.69 18.11 -10.16
CA THR A 61 -7.32 18.52 -10.42
C THR A 61 -7.14 18.98 -11.86
N ASP A 62 -6.24 19.94 -12.06
CA ASP A 62 -5.76 20.41 -13.35
C ASP A 62 -4.64 19.55 -13.95
N LYS A 63 -4.21 18.51 -13.20
CA LYS A 63 -3.13 17.61 -13.61
C LYS A 63 -3.59 16.54 -14.60
N LEU A 64 -2.64 16.05 -15.39
CA LEU A 64 -2.83 14.94 -16.32
C LEU A 64 -2.93 13.61 -15.57
N VAL A 65 -3.83 12.76 -16.06
CA VAL A 65 -4.04 11.38 -15.63
C VAL A 65 -3.82 10.49 -16.87
N PRO A 66 -3.37 9.23 -16.71
CA PRO A 66 -3.20 8.34 -17.86
C PRO A 66 -4.50 8.11 -18.63
N ASN A 67 -4.38 7.89 -19.93
CA ASN A 67 -5.48 7.47 -20.77
C ASN A 67 -6.03 6.12 -20.30
N ASN A 68 -7.35 5.92 -20.41
CA ASN A 68 -8.06 4.73 -19.93
C ASN A 68 -7.94 4.53 -18.41
N VAL A 69 -7.71 5.60 -17.66
CA VAL A 69 -7.83 5.64 -16.20
C VAL A 69 -8.90 6.66 -15.85
N GLU A 70 -9.88 6.23 -15.08
CA GLU A 70 -10.93 7.09 -14.53
C GLU A 70 -10.42 7.76 -13.26
N LEU A 71 -10.78 9.03 -13.07
CA LEU A 71 -10.48 9.81 -11.87
C LEU A 71 -11.80 10.15 -11.18
N ASP A 72 -12.01 9.53 -10.03
CA ASP A 72 -13.13 9.81 -9.14
C ASP A 72 -12.69 10.78 -8.06
N CYS A 73 -13.34 11.94 -8.00
CA CYS A 73 -13.07 12.93 -6.97
C CYS A 73 -13.86 12.59 -5.72
N LEU A 74 -13.13 12.30 -4.64
CA LEU A 74 -13.74 11.94 -3.36
C LEU A 74 -14.15 13.21 -2.62
N PRO A 75 -15.29 13.20 -1.90
CA PRO A 75 -15.65 14.32 -1.06
C PRO A 75 -14.54 14.57 -0.02
N PRO A 76 -14.31 15.82 0.40
CA PRO A 76 -13.36 16.11 1.46
C PRO A 76 -13.74 15.31 2.71
N ASP A 77 -12.89 14.36 3.08
CA ASP A 77 -13.16 13.45 4.18
C ASP A 77 -13.28 14.24 5.49
N THR A 78 -14.30 13.92 6.29
CA THR A 78 -14.32 14.31 7.70
C THR A 78 -13.14 13.62 8.38
N ARG A 79 -12.25 14.37 9.04
CA ARG A 79 -11.09 13.82 9.75
C ARG A 79 -11.54 12.73 10.72
N ASN A 80 -11.39 11.47 10.32
CA ASN A 80 -11.66 10.33 11.18
C ASN A 80 -10.32 9.89 11.78
N ILE A 81 -10.14 10.21 13.07
CA ILE A 81 -9.04 9.68 13.86
C ILE A 81 -9.45 8.28 14.28
N ASP A 82 -8.81 7.27 13.72
CA ASP A 82 -9.00 5.89 14.11
C ASP A 82 -7.85 5.45 15.03
N SER A 83 -8.12 4.61 16.02
CA SER A 83 -7.11 4.06 16.92
C SER A 83 -7.40 2.60 17.22
N GLU A 84 -6.40 1.75 16.99
CA GLU A 84 -6.52 0.30 17.14
C GLU A 84 -5.36 -0.26 17.96
N ILE A 85 -5.63 -1.28 18.78
CA ILE A 85 -4.59 -2.02 19.50
C ILE A 85 -4.28 -3.31 18.75
N ILE A 86 -3.03 -3.44 18.33
CA ILE A 86 -2.50 -4.64 17.70
C ILE A 86 -1.73 -5.43 18.76
N GLU A 87 -2.33 -6.53 19.18
CA GLU A 87 -1.83 -7.35 20.30
C GLU A 87 -1.33 -8.72 19.85
N THR A 88 -1.79 -9.26 18.73
CA THR A 88 -1.42 -10.59 18.25
C THR A 88 -0.98 -10.52 16.80
N VAL A 89 -0.26 -11.55 16.36
CA VAL A 89 0.10 -11.68 14.94
C VAL A 89 -1.17 -11.77 14.06
N GLU A 90 -2.19 -12.48 14.52
CA GLU A 90 -3.49 -12.57 13.84
C GLU A 90 -4.20 -11.20 13.72
N HIS A 91 -4.15 -10.36 14.76
CA HIS A 91 -4.66 -8.99 14.68
C HIS A 91 -3.86 -8.15 13.68
N LEU A 92 -2.53 -8.29 13.66
CA LEU A 92 -1.68 -7.60 12.70
C LEU A 92 -2.01 -7.99 11.27
N GLU A 93 -2.16 -9.29 10.99
CA GLU A 93 -2.54 -9.82 9.67
C GLU A 93 -3.89 -9.23 9.24
N THR A 94 -4.92 -9.39 10.07
CA THR A 94 -6.27 -8.85 9.82
C THR A 94 -6.22 -7.35 9.53
N PHE A 95 -5.44 -6.60 10.31
CA PHE A 95 -5.28 -5.16 10.15
C PHE A 95 -4.60 -4.80 8.82
N THR A 96 -3.52 -5.49 8.44
CA THR A 96 -2.83 -5.27 7.16
C THR A 96 -3.69 -5.62 5.94
N THR A 97 -4.45 -6.71 6.00
CA THR A 97 -5.32 -7.14 4.90
C THR A 97 -6.44 -6.14 4.62
N LYS A 98 -6.99 -5.46 5.64
CA LYS A 98 -8.04 -4.43 5.45
C LYS A 98 -7.62 -3.26 4.54
N LYS A 99 -6.31 -3.05 4.34
CA LYS A 99 -5.79 -1.94 3.51
C LYS A 99 -5.57 -2.30 2.04
N VAL A 100 -5.81 -3.57 1.67
CA VAL A 100 -5.74 -4.04 0.30
C VAL A 100 -7.06 -4.69 -0.07
N GLU A 101 -7.67 -4.20 -1.14
CA GLU A 101 -8.87 -4.80 -1.69
C GLU A 101 -8.47 -5.82 -2.76
N PHE A 102 -8.96 -7.05 -2.60
CA PHE A 102 -8.77 -8.12 -3.58
C PHE A 102 -10.06 -8.31 -4.39
N PRO A 103 -9.96 -8.62 -5.69
CA PRO A 103 -11.12 -8.90 -6.51
C PRO A 103 -11.87 -10.15 -6.00
N ILE A 104 -13.18 -10.17 -6.24
CA ILE A 104 -14.06 -11.26 -5.82
C ILE A 104 -13.56 -12.58 -6.44
N GLY A 105 -13.21 -13.55 -5.59
CA GLY A 105 -12.73 -14.88 -6.00
C GLY A 105 -11.22 -15.08 -5.88
N ALA A 106 -10.43 -14.03 -5.63
CA ALA A 106 -8.99 -14.19 -5.37
C ALA A 106 -8.75 -14.84 -4.00
N GLN A 107 -8.00 -15.95 -3.98
CA GLN A 107 -7.68 -16.71 -2.76
C GLN A 107 -6.38 -16.24 -2.09
N PHE A 108 -6.11 -14.94 -2.04
CA PHE A 108 -4.96 -14.39 -1.30
C PHE A 108 -5.28 -14.34 0.20
N LYS A 109 -5.41 -15.49 0.86
CA LYS A 109 -5.98 -15.57 2.22
C LYS A 109 -5.03 -15.97 3.36
N ALA A 110 -3.76 -16.29 3.14
CA ALA A 110 -2.92 -16.82 4.23
C ALA A 110 -1.47 -16.35 4.31
N ASN A 111 -0.84 -15.88 3.22
CA ASN A 111 0.59 -15.57 3.21
C ASN A 111 0.94 -14.17 2.66
N SER A 112 -0.07 -13.34 2.36
CA SER A 112 0.14 -11.94 1.96
C SER A 112 0.72 -11.15 3.14
N PHE A 113 1.74 -10.33 2.86
CA PHE A 113 2.48 -9.53 3.84
C PHE A 113 3.27 -10.36 4.86
N SER A 114 4.12 -11.26 4.33
CA SER A 114 4.86 -12.23 5.12
C SER A 114 5.90 -11.59 6.06
N TYR A 115 6.00 -12.14 7.28
CA TYR A 115 7.12 -11.90 8.22
C TYR A 115 8.50 -11.98 7.55
N LYS A 116 8.66 -12.88 6.58
CA LYS A 116 9.96 -13.19 5.98
C LYS A 116 10.46 -12.09 5.05
N HIS A 117 9.57 -11.30 4.47
CA HIS A 117 9.92 -10.40 3.35
C HIS A 117 9.59 -8.93 3.62
N SER A 118 8.58 -8.62 4.44
CA SER A 118 8.26 -7.24 4.83
C SER A 118 9.00 -6.84 6.10
N LYS A 119 9.92 -5.86 6.00
CA LYS A 119 10.68 -5.34 7.15
C LYS A 119 9.78 -4.73 8.23
N GLU A 120 8.74 -4.01 7.83
CA GLU A 120 7.80 -3.37 8.76
C GLU A 120 6.92 -4.41 9.47
N THR A 121 6.41 -5.40 8.74
CA THR A 121 5.67 -6.53 9.34
C THR A 121 6.58 -7.33 10.27
N GLN A 122 7.82 -7.61 9.86
CA GLN A 122 8.80 -8.33 10.67
C GLN A 122 9.06 -7.62 12.01
N ARG A 123 9.28 -6.30 11.98
CA ARG A 123 9.46 -5.48 13.19
C ARG A 123 8.26 -5.57 14.13
N MET A 124 7.05 -5.49 13.57
CA MET A 124 5.83 -5.57 14.37
C MET A 124 5.63 -6.94 15.01
N ILE A 125 5.87 -8.02 14.26
CA ILE A 125 5.83 -9.38 14.81
C ILE A 125 6.89 -9.56 15.90
N ASP A 126 8.11 -9.05 15.70
CA ASP A 126 9.16 -9.10 16.71
C ASP A 126 8.76 -8.36 18.00
N ASN A 127 8.10 -7.20 17.88
CA ASN A 127 7.57 -6.49 19.05
C ASN A 127 6.50 -7.29 19.80
N ILE A 128 5.59 -7.94 19.08
CA ILE A 128 4.49 -8.73 19.65
C ILE A 128 5.03 -10.01 20.33
N VAL A 129 5.87 -10.78 19.61
CA VAL A 129 6.26 -12.13 19.99
C VAL A 129 7.53 -12.14 20.84
N LYS A 130 8.55 -11.38 20.46
CA LYS A 130 9.86 -11.39 21.14
C LYS A 130 9.91 -10.39 22.30
N ASN A 131 9.40 -9.18 22.09
CA ASN A 131 9.49 -8.11 23.09
C ASN A 131 8.30 -8.07 24.06
N ASN A 132 7.28 -8.90 23.83
CA ASN A 132 6.04 -8.94 24.61
C ASN A 132 5.37 -7.55 24.75
N GLN A 133 5.32 -6.83 23.63
CA GLN A 133 4.73 -5.50 23.53
C GLN A 133 3.41 -5.56 22.77
N VAL A 134 2.58 -4.55 23.01
CA VAL A 134 1.40 -4.25 22.19
C VAL A 134 1.63 -2.94 21.47
N SER A 135 1.08 -2.84 20.27
CA SER A 135 1.13 -1.63 19.46
C SER A 135 -0.21 -0.93 19.54
N ILE A 136 -0.19 0.37 19.81
CA ILE A 136 -1.35 1.25 19.72
C ILE A 136 -1.10 2.12 18.50
N LEU A 137 -1.87 1.89 17.45
CA LEU A 137 -1.75 2.63 16.21
C LEU A 137 -2.91 3.61 16.12
N THR A 138 -2.58 4.90 16.10
CA THR A 138 -3.52 5.97 15.82
C THR A 138 -3.25 6.53 14.44
N SER A 139 -4.29 6.71 13.62
CA SER A 139 -4.15 7.16 12.25
C SER A 139 -5.24 8.15 11.83
N VAL A 140 -4.85 9.08 10.96
CA VAL A 140 -5.77 9.91 10.19
C VAL A 140 -5.45 9.68 8.72
N GLU A 141 -6.48 9.28 7.99
CA GLU A 141 -6.42 9.11 6.54
C GLU A 141 -7.20 10.26 5.90
N ILE A 142 -6.59 10.89 4.89
CA ILE A 142 -7.21 11.97 4.11
C ILE A 142 -7.19 11.51 2.67
N SER A 143 -8.34 11.14 2.15
CA SER A 143 -8.50 10.77 0.74
C SER A 143 -9.06 11.96 -0.03
N TYR A 144 -8.60 12.16 -1.27
CA TYR A 144 -9.12 13.23 -2.14
C TYR A 144 -9.53 12.75 -3.53
N ALA A 145 -8.99 11.62 -3.98
CA ALA A 145 -9.33 11.06 -5.28
C ALA A 145 -9.10 9.55 -5.32
N LYS A 146 -9.74 8.87 -6.25
CA LYS A 146 -9.46 7.49 -6.64
C LYS A 146 -9.15 7.44 -8.13
N LEU A 147 -8.15 6.66 -8.50
CA LEU A 147 -7.84 6.33 -9.89
C LEU A 147 -8.18 4.86 -10.12
N SER A 148 -8.94 4.59 -11.18
CA SER A 148 -9.38 3.24 -11.53
C SER A 148 -9.02 2.95 -12.98
N MET A 149 -8.33 1.84 -13.24
CA MET A 149 -7.98 1.46 -14.60
C MET A 149 -9.17 0.88 -15.37
N PHE A 150 -9.21 1.13 -16.67
CA PHE A 150 -10.04 0.39 -17.60
C PHE A 150 -9.17 -0.58 -18.42
N GLU A 151 -8.81 -1.70 -17.78
CA GLU A 151 -7.90 -2.73 -18.28
C GLU A 151 -8.15 -3.13 -19.76
N PRO A 152 -9.40 -3.36 -20.23
CA PRO A 152 -9.63 -3.85 -21.58
C PRO A 152 -9.13 -2.97 -22.72
N LYS A 153 -8.86 -1.68 -22.46
CA LYS A 153 -8.31 -0.72 -23.46
C LYS A 153 -6.85 -0.38 -23.23
N MET A 154 -6.25 -0.86 -22.14
CA MET A 154 -4.85 -0.60 -21.84
C MET A 154 -3.95 -1.54 -22.64
N LYS A 155 -2.80 -1.00 -23.08
CA LYS A 155 -1.76 -1.81 -23.72
C LYS A 155 -0.79 -2.29 -22.66
N LEU A 156 -0.27 -3.49 -22.81
CA LEU A 156 0.85 -3.97 -22.00
C LEU A 156 2.07 -3.06 -22.18
N SER A 157 2.88 -2.95 -21.13
CA SER A 157 4.19 -2.31 -21.20
C SER A 157 5.10 -3.10 -22.14
N ASP A 158 6.06 -2.43 -22.77
CA ASP A 158 6.94 -3.10 -23.74
C ASP A 158 7.75 -4.24 -23.08
N ASN A 159 8.13 -4.07 -21.81
CA ASN A 159 8.85 -5.10 -21.04
C ASN A 159 7.96 -6.29 -20.68
N PHE A 160 6.75 -6.03 -20.15
CA PHE A 160 5.85 -7.12 -19.76
C PHE A 160 5.37 -7.90 -20.98
N ARG A 161 5.01 -7.18 -22.07
CA ARG A 161 4.68 -7.81 -23.35
C ARG A 161 5.81 -8.71 -23.84
N TYR A 162 7.06 -8.25 -23.81
CA TYR A 162 8.21 -9.04 -24.21
C TYR A 162 8.33 -10.34 -23.40
N VAL A 163 8.20 -10.27 -22.07
CA VAL A 163 8.29 -11.46 -21.21
C VAL A 163 7.18 -12.47 -21.51
N ILE A 164 5.96 -12.01 -21.74
CA ILE A 164 4.83 -12.89 -22.08
C ILE A 164 4.99 -13.49 -23.49
N GLU A 165 5.42 -12.70 -24.49
CA GLU A 165 5.62 -13.17 -25.87
C GLU A 165 6.76 -14.19 -26.00
N ASN A 166 7.73 -14.18 -25.08
CA ASN A 166 8.85 -15.13 -25.04
C ASN A 166 8.65 -16.26 -24.03
N MET A 167 7.51 -16.33 -23.34
CA MET A 167 7.21 -17.43 -22.45
C MET A 167 7.08 -18.71 -23.26
N PHE A 168 7.80 -19.76 -22.84
CA PHE A 168 7.75 -21.05 -23.52
C PHE A 168 6.32 -21.60 -23.49
N CYS A 169 5.77 -21.90 -24.66
CA CYS A 169 4.54 -22.69 -24.75
C CYS A 169 4.95 -24.16 -24.76
N CYS A 170 4.62 -24.91 -23.71
CA CYS A 170 4.18 -26.32 -23.66
C CYS A 170 4.50 -26.98 -22.30
N GLU A 171 3.53 -27.78 -21.82
CA GLU A 171 3.48 -28.54 -20.55
C GLU A 171 3.54 -27.69 -19.25
N GLU A 172 2.40 -27.60 -18.55
CA GLU A 172 2.21 -26.81 -17.32
C GLU A 172 3.14 -27.23 -16.16
N ASP A 173 3.78 -28.40 -16.25
CA ASP A 173 4.66 -28.98 -15.23
C ASP A 173 6.15 -28.98 -15.64
N ASP A 174 6.55 -28.21 -16.66
CA ASP A 174 7.96 -28.08 -17.02
C ASP A 174 8.72 -27.21 -15.99
N PRO A 175 9.75 -27.73 -15.30
CA PRO A 175 10.52 -26.98 -14.31
C PRO A 175 11.19 -25.73 -14.90
N ASP A 176 11.49 -25.71 -16.21
CA ASP A 176 12.06 -24.55 -16.87
C ASP A 176 11.01 -23.42 -17.02
N ILE A 177 9.73 -23.77 -17.15
CA ILE A 177 8.62 -22.80 -17.14
C ILE A 177 8.40 -22.25 -15.74
N GLU A 178 8.39 -23.09 -14.70
CA GLU A 178 8.27 -22.64 -13.32
C GLU A 178 9.38 -21.65 -12.96
N GLN A 179 10.64 -21.98 -13.30
CA GLN A 179 11.77 -21.09 -13.07
C GLN A 179 11.65 -19.79 -13.86
N TYR A 180 11.20 -19.85 -15.12
CA TYR A 180 10.97 -18.64 -15.93
C TYR A 180 9.90 -17.73 -15.33
N VAL A 181 8.77 -18.31 -14.89
CA VAL A 181 7.68 -17.56 -14.23
C VAL A 181 8.18 -16.94 -12.94
N GLN A 182 8.92 -17.67 -12.12
CA GLN A 182 9.49 -17.14 -10.89
C GLN A 182 10.44 -15.97 -11.17
N ASP A 183 11.43 -16.18 -12.04
CA ASP A 183 12.51 -15.22 -12.27
C ASP A 183 12.03 -13.99 -13.05
N TYR A 184 11.23 -14.15 -14.10
CA TYR A 184 10.92 -13.07 -15.05
C TYR A 184 9.54 -12.47 -14.89
N ILE A 185 8.61 -13.15 -14.21
CA ILE A 185 7.27 -12.63 -13.93
C ILE A 185 7.17 -12.23 -12.45
N ILE A 186 7.31 -13.18 -11.53
CA ILE A 186 7.08 -12.95 -10.10
C ILE A 186 8.14 -12.02 -9.50
N ASP A 187 9.43 -12.27 -9.74
CA ASP A 187 10.49 -11.47 -9.12
C ASP A 187 10.61 -10.07 -9.77
N TYR A 188 10.32 -9.96 -11.08
CA TYR A 188 10.44 -8.70 -11.82
C TYR A 188 9.19 -7.82 -11.79
N PHE A 189 8.01 -8.42 -11.82
CA PHE A 189 6.72 -7.73 -11.89
C PHE A 189 5.84 -8.00 -10.66
N GLY A 190 6.18 -8.92 -9.77
CA GLY A 190 5.36 -9.24 -8.62
C GLY A 190 4.22 -10.21 -8.95
N VAL A 191 3.51 -10.62 -7.91
CA VAL A 191 2.43 -11.62 -7.98
C VAL A 191 1.06 -11.03 -8.32
N ALA A 192 0.95 -9.70 -8.33
CA ALA A 192 -0.28 -8.96 -8.59
C ALA A 192 0.04 -7.62 -9.26
N TYR A 193 -0.99 -6.89 -9.67
CA TYR A 193 -0.84 -5.53 -10.20
C TYR A 193 -1.96 -4.62 -9.72
N LEU A 194 -1.71 -3.31 -9.73
CA LEU A 194 -2.67 -2.32 -9.23
C LEU A 194 -3.73 -2.00 -10.26
N THR A 195 -4.97 -2.36 -9.98
CA THR A 195 -6.14 -1.98 -10.78
C THR A 195 -6.69 -0.62 -10.36
N SER A 196 -6.59 -0.29 -9.07
CA SER A 196 -7.06 0.99 -8.56
C SER A 196 -6.18 1.50 -7.41
N ILE A 197 -6.12 2.83 -7.28
CA ILE A 197 -5.38 3.52 -6.22
C ILE A 197 -6.19 4.69 -5.66
N VAL A 198 -6.39 4.70 -4.35
CA VAL A 198 -6.91 5.88 -3.64
C VAL A 198 -5.76 6.81 -3.32
N LEU A 199 -5.83 8.04 -3.81
CA LEU A 199 -4.85 9.09 -3.56
C LEU A 199 -5.24 9.91 -2.34
N GLY A 200 -4.24 10.13 -1.49
CA GLY A 200 -4.45 10.80 -0.23
C GLY A 200 -3.16 11.02 0.54
N GLY A 201 -3.33 11.42 1.80
CA GLY A 201 -2.29 11.44 2.80
C GLY A 201 -2.68 10.58 3.99
N VAL A 202 -1.68 10.00 4.65
CA VAL A 202 -1.87 9.35 5.94
C VAL A 202 -0.88 9.90 6.93
N VAL A 203 -1.38 10.17 8.13
CA VAL A 203 -0.55 10.46 9.28
C VAL A 203 -0.83 9.38 10.31
N LYS A 204 0.23 8.75 10.81
CA LYS A 204 0.16 7.63 11.75
C LYS A 204 1.09 7.87 12.93
N GLN A 205 0.64 7.50 14.11
CA GLN A 205 1.44 7.37 15.32
C GLN A 205 1.34 5.93 15.81
N ASN A 206 2.49 5.31 16.05
CA ASN A 206 2.57 4.01 16.68
C ASN A 206 3.21 4.15 18.06
N ILE A 207 2.49 3.75 19.09
CA ILE A 207 2.98 3.69 20.47
C ILE A 207 3.16 2.22 20.85
N LEU A 208 4.39 1.84 21.17
CA LEU A 208 4.70 0.52 21.69
C LEU A 208 4.75 0.57 23.22
N ILE A 209 3.97 -0.27 23.88
CA ILE A 209 4.03 -0.45 25.34
C ILE A 209 4.14 -1.94 25.68
N SER A 210 4.75 -2.27 26.81
CA SER A 210 4.75 -3.66 27.30
C SER A 210 3.33 -4.09 27.66
N ARG A 211 3.01 -5.39 27.49
CA ARG A 211 1.71 -5.94 27.93
C ARG A 211 1.42 -5.65 29.40
N ALA A 212 2.42 -5.79 30.26
CA ALA A 212 2.29 -5.50 31.69
C ALA A 212 1.91 -4.02 31.95
N ALA A 213 2.47 -3.08 31.18
CA ALA A 213 2.09 -1.68 31.30
C ALA A 213 0.65 -1.43 30.83
N LYS A 214 0.23 -2.07 29.73
CA LYS A 214 -1.16 -2.01 29.23
C LYS A 214 -2.15 -2.51 30.27
N GLU A 215 -1.94 -3.72 30.80
CA GLU A 215 -2.80 -4.32 31.83
C GLU A 215 -2.88 -3.45 33.10
N ARG A 216 -1.77 -2.81 33.49
CA ARG A 216 -1.76 -1.89 34.62
C ARG A 216 -2.59 -0.63 34.35
N LEU A 217 -2.53 -0.08 33.14
CA LEU A 217 -3.33 1.08 32.74
C LEU A 217 -4.83 0.73 32.72
N GLU A 218 -5.18 -0.42 32.15
CA GLU A 218 -6.55 -0.92 32.11
C GLU A 218 -7.11 -1.17 33.52
N LYS A 219 -6.32 -1.78 34.43
CA LYS A 219 -6.68 -1.95 35.85
C LYS A 219 -6.92 -0.63 36.57
N ASN A 220 -6.26 0.44 36.15
CA ASN A 220 -6.45 1.79 36.68
C ASN A 220 -7.56 2.58 35.97
N ASN A 221 -8.42 1.91 35.18
CA ASN A 221 -9.48 2.53 34.37
C ASN A 221 -8.99 3.60 33.39
N VAL A 222 -7.74 3.49 32.91
CA VAL A 222 -7.20 4.38 31.87
C VAL A 222 -7.49 3.77 30.50
N SER A 223 -8.26 4.47 29.68
CA SER A 223 -8.46 4.10 28.28
C SER A 223 -7.23 4.45 27.45
N VAL A 224 -6.43 3.43 27.14
CA VAL A 224 -5.18 3.55 26.37
C VAL A 224 -5.44 4.10 24.97
N LEU A 225 -6.51 3.66 24.31
CA LEU A 225 -6.93 4.14 22.99
C LEU A 225 -7.31 5.62 23.01
N HIS A 226 -8.12 6.03 23.99
CA HIS A 226 -8.55 7.42 24.11
C HIS A 226 -7.37 8.35 24.40
N ALA A 227 -6.45 7.93 25.28
CA ALA A 227 -5.24 8.70 25.59
C ALA A 227 -4.32 8.85 24.37
N ALA A 228 -4.17 7.79 23.56
CA ALA A 228 -3.41 7.84 22.31
C ALA A 228 -4.05 8.79 21.29
N ALA A 229 -5.36 8.70 21.09
CA ALA A 229 -6.11 9.59 20.19
C ALA A 229 -5.98 11.07 20.59
N ILE A 230 -6.13 11.41 21.88
CA ILE A 230 -5.93 12.79 22.38
C ILE A 230 -4.50 13.27 22.17
N THR A 231 -3.52 12.43 22.48
CA THR A 231 -2.10 12.77 22.33
C THR A 231 -1.78 13.06 20.86
N PHE A 232 -2.32 12.23 19.96
CA PHE A 232 -2.18 12.40 18.52
C PHE A 232 -2.84 13.69 18.02
N ASP A 233 -4.08 13.97 18.41
CA ASP A 233 -4.81 15.17 18.00
C ASP A 233 -4.10 16.46 18.47
N ASN A 234 -3.65 16.49 19.73
CA ASN A 234 -2.86 17.60 20.28
C ASN A 234 -1.53 17.81 19.53
N SER A 235 -0.89 16.71 19.12
CA SER A 235 0.35 16.77 18.34
C SER A 235 0.14 17.33 16.92
N MET A 236 -1.03 17.08 16.32
CA MET A 236 -1.39 17.69 15.03
C MET A 236 -1.66 19.20 15.12
N GLY A 237 -2.12 19.69 16.28
CA GLY A 237 -2.34 21.11 16.54
C GLY A 237 -1.06 21.93 16.78
N SER A 238 0.08 21.27 17.00
CA SER A 238 1.37 21.91 17.31
C SER A 238 2.42 21.58 16.25
N ASN A 239 2.49 22.40 15.18
CA ASN A 239 3.55 22.46 14.15
C ASN A 239 4.49 21.23 14.07
N ILE A 240 3.98 20.10 13.58
CA ILE A 240 4.84 18.98 13.16
C ILE A 240 5.26 19.26 11.72
N SER A 241 6.58 19.17 11.48
CA SER A 241 7.14 18.97 10.14
C SER A 241 6.58 17.66 9.58
N SER A 242 5.45 17.75 8.88
CA SER A 242 4.77 16.61 8.29
C SER A 242 5.55 16.10 7.09
N SER A 243 6.08 14.88 7.16
CA SER A 243 6.34 14.13 5.94
C SER A 243 5.00 13.68 5.38
N VAL A 244 4.45 14.46 4.45
CA VAL A 244 3.27 14.08 3.67
C VAL A 244 3.65 12.89 2.80
N GLY A 245 3.41 11.68 3.31
CA GLY A 245 3.43 10.45 2.54
C GLY A 245 2.10 10.28 1.81
N THR A 246 2.16 9.97 0.51
CA THR A 246 0.96 9.61 -0.25
C THR A 246 0.42 8.29 0.31
N ASN A 247 -0.79 8.31 0.85
CA ASN A 247 -1.48 7.06 1.13
C ASN A 247 -2.02 6.50 -0.18
N THR A 248 -2.03 5.19 -0.26
CA THR A 248 -2.43 4.41 -1.42
C THR A 248 -3.26 3.27 -0.84
N ALA A 249 -4.59 3.41 -0.83
CA ALA A 249 -5.40 2.22 -0.72
C ALA A 249 -5.26 1.50 -2.06
N ILE A 250 -4.82 0.26 -2.02
CA ILE A 250 -4.46 -0.52 -3.20
C ILE A 250 -5.59 -1.49 -3.47
N THR A 251 -6.21 -1.37 -4.65
CA THR A 251 -7.00 -2.46 -5.21
C THR A 251 -6.12 -3.19 -6.21
N LEU A 252 -6.01 -4.50 -6.04
CA LEU A 252 -5.32 -5.38 -6.98
C LEU A 252 -6.27 -6.02 -8.00
#